data_AF-A0A353R1U9-F1
#
_entry.id   AF-A0A353R1U9-F1
#
_cell.length_a   1.000
_cell.length_b   1.000
_cell.length_c   1.000
_cell.angle_alpha   90.00
_cell.angle_beta   90.00
_cell.angle_gamma   90.00
#
_symmetry.space_group_name_H-M   'P 1'
#
loop_
_entity.id
_entity.type
_entity.pdbx_description
1 polymer ?
#
loop_
_entity_poly.entity_id
_entity_poly.type
_entity_poly.pdbx_seq_one_letter_code
_entity_poly.pdbx_strand_id
1 'polypeptide(L)'
;MAEAVDSGACDLIGMGRPLCVEPDLPKRLLQGEPVQSRVRPIKTGIKAIDKMALMEVAWYERQIHRMSAGKDPKVKDRGFWSLLDVMLLVSYRGVFNRIGKLRA
;
A
#
# COMPACT_ATOMS: atom_id res chain seq x y z
N MET A 1 -1.19 -10.66 17.58
CA MET A 1 -1.19 -11.48 16.35
C MET A 1 -0.89 -12.93 16.69
N ALA A 2 0.28 -13.25 17.25
CA ALA A 2 0.59 -14.61 17.73
C ALA A 2 -0.49 -15.14 18.71
N GLU A 3 -0.86 -14.34 19.71
CA GLU A 3 -1.90 -14.68 20.69
C GLU A 3 -3.27 -15.04 20.07
N ALA A 4 -3.64 -14.46 18.92
CA ALA A 4 -4.91 -14.76 18.27
C ALA A 4 -4.92 -16.15 17.63
N VAL A 5 -3.75 -16.63 17.20
CA VAL A 5 -3.57 -18.00 16.71
C VAL A 5 -3.49 -18.96 17.89
N ASP A 6 -2.68 -18.64 18.90
CA ASP A 6 -2.48 -19.51 20.07
C ASP A 6 -3.77 -19.72 20.89
N SER A 7 -4.63 -18.70 20.96
CA SER A 7 -5.94 -18.79 21.62
C SER A 7 -7.00 -19.54 20.82
N GLY A 8 -6.73 -19.92 19.57
CA GLY A 8 -7.70 -20.54 18.66
C GLY A 8 -8.77 -19.57 18.14
N ALA A 9 -8.59 -18.25 18.28
CA ALA A 9 -9.51 -17.25 17.75
C ALA A 9 -9.50 -17.19 16.21
N CYS A 10 -8.38 -17.59 15.58
CA CYS A 10 -8.25 -17.75 14.14
C CYS A 10 -7.14 -18.73 13.77
N ASP A 11 -7.32 -19.48 12.68
CA ASP A 11 -6.28 -20.38 12.14
C ASP A 11 -5.26 -19.65 11.25
N LEU A 12 -5.66 -18.52 10.65
CA LEU A 12 -4.89 -17.80 9.63
C LEU A 12 -5.04 -16.28 9.80
N ILE A 13 -3.93 -15.55 9.61
CA ILE A 13 -3.90 -14.07 9.65
C ILE A 13 -3.36 -13.55 8.31
N GLY A 14 -4.20 -12.82 7.58
CA GLY A 14 -3.78 -12.05 6.42
C GLY A 14 -3.07 -10.76 6.85
N MET A 15 -1.81 -10.57 6.46
CA MET A 15 -1.05 -9.38 6.86
C MET A 15 -1.41 -8.14 6.03
N GLY A 16 -1.54 -8.24 4.71
CA GLY A 16 -1.88 -7.10 3.85
C GLY A 16 -0.76 -6.06 3.74
N ARG A 17 -1.08 -4.78 4.02
CA ARG A 17 -0.17 -3.61 3.83
C ARG A 17 1.20 -3.68 4.54
N PRO A 18 1.34 -4.23 5.76
CA PRO A 18 2.64 -4.39 6.41
C PRO A 18 3.67 -5.13 5.56
N LEU A 19 3.27 -6.09 4.72
CA LEU A 19 4.20 -6.80 3.83
C LEU A 19 4.83 -5.90 2.75
N CYS A 20 4.14 -4.83 2.37
CA CYS A 20 4.66 -3.85 1.40
C CYS A 20 5.73 -2.93 2.01
N VAL A 21 5.91 -2.99 3.34
CA VAL A 21 6.83 -2.13 4.11
C VAL A 21 7.93 -2.96 4.75
N GLU A 22 7.56 -4.09 5.34
CA GLU A 22 8.44 -5.03 6.04
C GLU A 22 8.13 -6.47 5.59
N PRO A 23 8.80 -6.96 4.53
CA PRO A 23 8.58 -8.31 4.00
C PRO A 23 9.01 -9.41 4.98
N ASP A 24 9.96 -9.11 5.86
CA ASP A 24 10.47 -10.01 6.90
C ASP A 24 9.59 -10.05 8.17
N LEU A 25 8.53 -9.23 8.24
CA LEU A 25 7.58 -9.22 9.35
C LEU A 25 7.04 -10.62 9.72
N PRO A 26 6.67 -11.51 8.78
CA PRO A 26 6.17 -12.84 9.10
C PRO A 26 7.22 -13.68 9.83
N LYS A 27 8.47 -13.59 9.39
CA LYS A 27 9.58 -14.34 9.98
C LYS A 27 9.81 -13.92 11.43
N ARG A 28 9.82 -12.60 11.67
CA ARG A 28 9.99 -12.02 13.01
C ARG A 28 8.81 -12.38 13.93
N LEU A 29 7.59 -12.36 13.40
CA LEU A 29 6.39 -12.81 14.10
C LEU A 29 6.49 -14.27 14.53
N LEU A 30 6.91 -15.17 13.63
CA LEU A 30 7.09 -16.59 13.93
C LEU A 30 8.24 -16.86 14.91
N GLN A 31 9.22 -15.97 15.00
CA GLN A 31 10.30 -16.02 15.99
C GLN A 31 9.87 -15.51 17.37
N GLY A 32 8.63 -15.04 17.52
CA GLY A 32 8.12 -14.49 18.79
C GLY A 32 8.66 -13.10 19.11
N GLU A 33 9.23 -12.38 18.12
CA GLU A 33 9.72 -11.02 18.35
C GLU A 33 8.54 -10.04 18.56
N PRO A 34 8.70 -9.06 19.46
CA PRO A 34 7.75 -7.97 19.57
C PRO A 34 7.79 -7.13 18.28
N VAL A 35 6.73 -7.22 17.49
CA VAL A 35 6.57 -6.45 16.26
C VAL A 35 5.52 -5.35 16.43
N GLN A 36 5.82 -4.17 15.91
CA GLN A 36 4.87 -3.07 15.78
C GLN A 36 4.69 -2.77 14.29
N SER A 37 3.43 -2.61 13.87
CA SER A 37 3.15 -2.21 12.49
C SER A 37 3.71 -0.82 12.21
N ARG A 38 4.63 -0.72 11.25
CA ARG A 38 5.15 0.57 10.76
C ARG A 38 4.28 1.20 9.68
N VAL A 39 3.12 0.62 9.40
CA VAL A 39 2.15 1.19 8.45
C VAL A 39 1.70 2.55 8.97
N ARG A 40 2.01 3.59 8.21
CA ARG A 40 1.56 4.96 8.47
C ARG A 40 0.65 5.42 7.34
N PRO A 41 -0.41 6.19 7.63
CA PRO A 41 -1.20 6.82 6.60
C PRO A 41 -0.32 7.71 5.73
N ILE A 42 -0.35 7.49 4.41
CA ILE A 42 0.37 8.32 3.45
C ILE A 42 -0.52 9.53 3.14
N LYS A 43 -0.10 10.71 3.61
CA LYS A 43 -0.83 11.97 3.44
C LYS A 43 -0.01 12.96 2.62
N THR A 44 -0.71 13.74 1.80
CA THR A 44 -0.15 14.85 1.02
C THR A 44 -0.28 16.18 1.76
N GLY A 45 -1.20 16.28 2.72
CA GLY A 45 -1.56 17.54 3.38
C GLY A 45 -2.67 18.30 2.67
N ILE A 46 -3.09 17.86 1.47
CA ILE A 46 -4.21 18.45 0.74
C ILE A 46 -5.47 17.67 1.09
N LYS A 47 -6.36 18.27 1.90
CA LYS A 47 -7.58 17.63 2.43
C LYS A 47 -8.41 16.89 1.37
N ALA A 48 -8.58 17.48 0.18
CA ALA A 48 -9.37 16.88 -0.89
C ALA A 48 -8.75 15.57 -1.42
N ILE A 49 -7.44 15.54 -1.60
CA ILE A 49 -6.69 14.38 -2.10
C ILE A 49 -6.57 13.31 -1.01
N ASP A 50 -6.28 13.73 0.22
CA ASP A 50 -6.17 12.81 1.36
C ASP A 50 -7.51 12.12 1.66
N LYS A 51 -8.64 12.81 1.45
CA LYS A 51 -9.99 12.23 1.63
C LYS A 51 -10.33 11.16 0.59
N MET A 52 -9.68 11.17 -0.57
CA MET A 52 -9.92 10.17 -1.62
C MET A 52 -9.15 8.87 -1.38
N ALA A 53 -8.27 8.80 -0.37
CA ALA A 53 -7.40 7.64 -0.08
C ALA A 53 -6.53 7.14 -1.25
N LEU A 54 -6.51 7.88 -2.38
CA LEU A 54 -5.78 7.53 -3.60
C LEU A 54 -4.27 7.47 -3.37
N MET A 55 -3.76 8.33 -2.49
CA MET A 55 -2.35 8.38 -2.12
C MET A 55 -1.87 7.09 -1.49
N GLU A 56 -2.66 6.54 -0.58
CA GLU A 56 -2.31 5.32 0.12
C GLU A 56 -2.31 4.14 -0.86
N VAL A 57 -3.35 4.03 -1.70
CA VAL A 57 -3.45 2.96 -2.71
C VAL A 57 -2.29 3.00 -3.69
N ALA A 58 -2.02 4.16 -4.30
CA ALA A 58 -0.95 4.28 -5.30
C ALA A 58 0.45 4.07 -4.69
N TRP A 59 0.67 4.52 -3.46
CA TRP A 59 1.94 4.28 -2.78
C TRP A 59 2.16 2.77 -2.54
N TYR A 60 1.15 2.03 -2.06
CA TYR A 60 1.28 0.59 -1.84
C TYR A 60 1.40 -0.19 -3.15
N GLU A 61 0.64 0.17 -4.18
CA GLU A 61 0.74 -0.42 -5.51
C GLU A 61 2.16 -0.29 -6.08
N ARG A 62 2.78 0.90 -5.92
CA ARG A 62 4.17 1.13 -6.31
C ARG A 62 5.16 0.26 -5.52
N GLN A 63 4.95 0.05 -4.22
CA GLN A 63 5.79 -0.88 -3.45
C GLN A 63 5.64 -2.31 -3.96
N ILE A 64 4.41 -2.75 -4.25
CA ILE A 64 4.15 -4.09 -4.80
C ILE A 64 4.85 -4.26 -6.14
N HIS A 65 4.72 -3.29 -7.06
CA HIS A 65 5.43 -3.31 -8.35
C HIS A 65 6.95 -3.31 -8.21
N ARG A 66 7.48 -2.61 -7.20
CA ARG A 66 8.91 -2.57 -6.93
C ARG A 66 9.40 -3.92 -6.40
N MET A 67 8.66 -4.53 -5.49
CA MET A 67 8.96 -5.85 -4.92
C MET A 67 8.82 -6.96 -5.96
N SER A 68 7.84 -6.88 -6.86
CA SER A 68 7.71 -7.85 -7.96
C SER A 68 8.88 -7.80 -8.94
N ALA A 69 9.54 -6.64 -9.05
CA ALA A 69 10.80 -6.49 -9.79
C ALA A 69 12.05 -6.93 -9.00
N GLY A 70 11.89 -7.62 -7.86
CA GLY A 70 12.98 -8.12 -7.02
C GLY A 70 13.72 -7.04 -6.22
N LYS A 71 13.13 -5.85 -6.06
CA LYS A 71 13.75 -4.73 -5.33
C LYS A 71 13.16 -4.60 -3.93
N ASP A 72 14.00 -4.26 -2.95
CA ASP A 72 13.54 -4.03 -1.58
C ASP A 72 12.54 -2.87 -1.47
N PRO A 73 11.55 -2.93 -0.56
CA PRO A 73 10.59 -1.86 -0.35
C PRO A 73 11.29 -0.58 0.11
N LYS A 74 10.81 0.56 -0.40
CA LYS A 74 11.32 1.89 -0.07
C LYS A 74 10.31 2.64 0.78
N VAL A 75 10.47 2.53 2.10
CA VAL A 75 9.59 3.17 3.09
C VAL A 75 9.72 4.71 3.10
N LYS A 76 10.88 5.25 2.73
CA LYS A 76 11.15 6.71 2.67
C LYS A 76 10.86 7.33 1.30
N ASP A 77 9.96 6.77 0.49
CA ASP A 77 9.69 7.36 -0.81
C ASP A 77 9.08 8.76 -0.62
N ARG A 78 9.71 9.76 -1.22
CA ARG A 78 9.27 11.15 -1.11
C ARG A 78 7.92 11.24 -1.80
N GLY A 79 6.86 11.58 -1.07
CA GLY A 79 5.46 11.53 -1.53
C GLY A 79 5.17 12.20 -2.88
N PHE A 80 6.09 13.01 -3.40
CA PHE A 80 6.10 13.55 -4.75
C PHE A 80 5.91 12.51 -5.86
N TRP A 81 6.62 11.37 -5.80
CA TRP A 81 6.47 10.35 -6.85
C TRP A 81 5.11 9.67 -6.81
N SER A 82 4.57 9.44 -5.62
CA SER A 82 3.21 8.90 -5.45
C SER A 82 2.13 9.91 -5.85
N LEU A 83 2.36 11.20 -5.63
CA LEU A 83 1.54 12.28 -6.16
C LEU A 83 1.51 12.26 -7.69
N LEU A 84 2.67 12.12 -8.34
CA LEU A 84 2.76 12.03 -9.80
C LEU A 84 2.01 10.79 -10.32
N ASP A 85 2.21 9.62 -9.71
CA ASP A 85 1.54 8.37 -10.11
C ASP A 85 0.00 8.51 -10.02
N VAL A 86 -0.52 9.12 -8.95
CA VAL A 86 -1.97 9.37 -8.84
C VAL A 86 -2.45 10.40 -9.84
N MET A 87 -1.70 11.48 -10.06
CA MET A 87 -2.07 12.48 -11.07
C MET A 87 -2.15 11.83 -12.46
N LEU A 88 -1.21 10.94 -12.78
CA LEU A 88 -1.18 10.19 -14.03
C LEU A 88 -2.35 9.20 -14.11
N LEU A 89 -2.62 8.43 -13.04
CA LEU A 89 -3.72 7.46 -12.98
C LEU A 89 -5.10 8.13 -13.09
N VAL A 90 -5.31 9.25 -12.40
CA VAL A 90 -6.55 10.04 -12.48
C VAL A 90 -6.72 10.64 -13.87
N SER A 91 -5.65 11.18 -14.45
CA SER A 91 -5.66 11.74 -15.81
C SER A 91 -5.96 10.65 -16.86
N TYR A 92 -5.32 9.49 -16.73
CA TYR A 92 -5.52 8.35 -17.62
C TYR A 92 -6.97 7.85 -17.57
N ARG A 93 -7.53 7.64 -16.38
CA ARG A 93 -8.95 7.24 -16.22
C ARG A 93 -9.91 8.30 -16.78
N GLY A 94 -9.60 9.58 -16.59
CA GLY A 94 -10.40 10.68 -17.13
C GLY A 94 -10.42 10.69 -18.67
N VAL A 95 -9.26 10.50 -19.29
CA VAL A 95 -9.11 10.43 -20.76
C VAL A 95 -9.79 9.18 -21.32
N PHE A 96 -9.57 8.00 -20.72
CA PHE A 96 -10.18 6.75 -21.18
C PHE A 96 -11.71 6.76 -21.08
N ASN A 97 -12.28 7.30 -20.00
CA ASN A 97 -13.73 7.44 -19.87
C ASN A 97 -14.32 8.41 -20.91
N ARG A 98 -13.56 9.45 -21.30
CA ARG A 98 -13.98 10.38 -22.36
C ARG A 98 -13.94 9.73 -23.75
N ILE A 99 -12.90 8.96 -24.03
CA ILE A 99 -12.76 8.22 -25.30
C ILE A 99 -13.82 7.12 -25.41
N GLY A 100 -14.12 6.42 -24.32
CA GLY A 100 -15.19 5.40 -24.28
C GLY A 100 -16.57 5.99 -24.57
N LYS A 101 -16.88 7.19 -24.07
CA LYS A 101 -18.12 7.91 -24.38
C LYS A 101 -18.22 8.45 -25.81
N LEU A 102 -17.10 8.59 -26.51
CA LEU A 102 -17.07 9.03 -27.92
C LEU A 102 -17.24 7.85 -28.90
N ARG A 103 -17.17 6.60 -28.40
CA ARG A 103 -17.33 5.38 -29.20
C ARG A 103 -18.69 4.69 -29.00
N ALA A 104 -19.57 5.28 -28.19
CA ALA A 104 -20.96 4.88 -27.99
C ALA A 104 -21.89 5.90 -28.64
#